data_AF-A0A7Y4K1H3-F1
#
_entry.id   AF-A0A7Y4K1H3-F1
#
_cell.length_a   1.000
_cell.length_b   1.000
_cell.length_c   1.000
_cell.angle_alpha   90.00
_cell.angle_beta   90.00
_cell.angle_gamma   90.00
#
_symmetry.space_group_name_H-M   'P 1'
#
loop_
_entity.id
_entity.type
_entity.pdbx_description
1 polymer ?
#
loop_
_entity_poly.entity_id
_entity_poly.type
_entity_poly.pdbx_seq_one_letter_code
_entity_poly.pdbx_strand_id
1 'polypeptide(L)'
;MTSLPTPRGASVLRAAALGGVAGLMLGGLGLLGLGVKAVFVPADCTGLSAQECQLNRETDRDLGRLQTLSGGALVALGAALFALT
;
A
#
# COMPACT_ATOMS: atom_id res chain seq x y z
N MET A 1 7.25 6.22 -38.08
CA MET A 1 6.00 5.47 -38.35
C MET A 1 5.42 5.03 -37.01
N THR A 2 4.55 5.84 -36.40
CA THR A 2 3.84 5.44 -35.18
C THR A 2 2.64 4.59 -35.60
N SER A 3 2.80 3.26 -35.51
CA SER A 3 1.68 2.33 -35.68
C SER A 3 0.65 2.64 -34.60
N LEU A 4 -0.52 3.13 -35.01
CA LEU A 4 -1.64 3.34 -34.08
C LEU A 4 -2.01 1.98 -33.48
N PRO A 5 -2.15 1.88 -32.14
CA PRO A 5 -2.52 0.62 -31.51
C PRO A 5 -3.85 0.13 -32.08
N THR A 6 -3.93 -1.17 -32.36
CA THR A 6 -5.19 -1.78 -32.79
C THR A 6 -6.27 -1.54 -31.73
N PRO A 7 -7.56 -1.45 -32.10
CA PRO A 7 -8.64 -1.16 -31.14
C PRO A 7 -8.62 -2.08 -29.91
N ARG A 8 -8.26 -3.36 -30.12
CA ARG A 8 -8.04 -4.33 -29.05
C ARG A 8 -6.84 -3.99 -28.17
N GLY A 9 -5.69 -3.66 -28.76
CA GLY A 9 -4.50 -3.25 -28.01
C GLY A 9 -4.74 -2.03 -27.12
N ALA A 10 -5.46 -1.03 -27.63
CA ALA A 10 -5.84 0.15 -26.85
C ALA A 10 -6.76 -0.20 -25.66
N SER A 11 -7.72 -1.11 -25.85
CA SER A 11 -8.61 -1.56 -24.77
C SER A 11 -7.88 -2.35 -23.67
N VAL A 12 -6.92 -3.21 -24.04
CA VAL A 12 -6.11 -3.99 -23.09
C VAL A 12 -5.19 -3.07 -22.28
N LEU A 13 -4.54 -2.10 -22.94
CA LEU A 13 -3.69 -1.13 -22.25
C LEU A 13 -4.49 -0.30 -21.23
N ARG A 14 -5.72 0.11 -21.59
CA ARG A 14 -6.60 0.86 -20.69
C ARG A 14 -7.03 0.01 -19.49
N ALA A 15 -7.37 -1.26 -19.72
CA ALA A 15 -7.70 -2.19 -18.64
C ALA A 15 -6.50 -2.43 -17.71
N ALA A 16 -5.29 -2.58 -18.25
CA ALA A 16 -4.07 -2.73 -17.46
C ALA A 16 -3.75 -1.47 -16.64
N ALA A 17 -3.91 -0.28 -17.22
CA ALA A 17 -3.72 0.98 -16.51
C ALA A 17 -4.72 1.14 -15.35
N LEU A 18 -6.01 0.89 -15.59
CA LEU A 18 -7.03 0.94 -14.54
C LEU A 18 -6.80 -0.11 -13.46
N GLY A 19 -6.42 -1.33 -13.85
CA GLY A 19 -6.06 -2.39 -12.91
C GLY A 19 -4.84 -2.01 -12.06
N GLY A 20 -3.83 -1.40 -12.66
CA GLY A 20 -2.66 -0.87 -11.95
C GLY A 20 -3.03 0.20 -10.93
N VAL A 21 -3.85 1.17 -11.33
CA VAL A 21 -4.36 2.23 -10.43
C VAL A 21 -5.17 1.64 -9.28
N ALA A 22 -6.06 0.70 -9.56
CA ALA A 22 -6.84 -0.01 -8.54
C ALA A 22 -5.92 -0.78 -7.57
N GLY A 23 -4.88 -1.44 -8.08
CA GLY A 23 -3.88 -2.13 -7.28
C GLY A 23 -3.09 -1.20 -6.37
N LEU A 24 -2.65 -0.04 -6.86
CA LEU A 24 -1.97 0.98 -6.06
C LEU A 24 -2.87 1.50 -4.93
N MET A 25 -4.13 1.77 -5.24
CA MET A 25 -5.13 2.21 -4.28
C MET A 25 -5.40 1.18 -3.18
N LEU A 26 -5.76 -0.04 -3.57
CA LEU A 26 -6.12 -1.10 -2.63
C LEU A 26 -4.91 -1.55 -1.80
N GLY A 27 -3.74 -1.70 -2.43
CA GLY A 27 -2.49 -2.02 -1.74
C GLY A 27 -2.09 -0.91 -0.77
N GLY A 28 -2.20 0.35 -1.19
CA GLY A 28 -1.91 1.50 -0.34
C GLY A 28 -2.85 1.62 0.86
N LEU A 29 -4.15 1.44 0.65
CA LEU A 29 -5.16 1.39 1.73
C LEU A 29 -4.90 0.24 2.70
N GLY A 30 -4.49 -0.93 2.20
CA GLY A 30 -4.11 -2.08 3.03
C GLY A 30 -2.92 -1.76 3.93
N LEU A 31 -1.85 -1.18 3.37
CA LEU A 31 -0.67 -0.77 4.13
C LEU A 31 -0.98 0.33 5.15
N LEU A 32 -1.82 1.30 4.79
CA LEU A 32 -2.31 2.32 5.74
C LEU A 32 -3.06 1.66 6.90
N GLY A 33 -3.97 0.72 6.63
CA GLY A 33 -4.73 0.02 7.64
C GLY A 33 -3.83 -0.78 8.61
N LEU A 34 -2.83 -1.48 8.08
CA LEU A 34 -1.86 -2.22 8.89
C LEU A 34 -0.95 -1.28 9.70
N GLY A 35 -0.48 -0.19 9.09
CA GLY A 35 0.34 0.81 9.76
C GLY A 35 -0.40 1.51 10.91
N VAL A 36 -1.66 1.90 10.70
CA VAL A 36 -2.53 2.44 11.75
C VAL A 36 -2.74 1.39 12.84
N LYS A 37 -3.00 0.13 12.50
CA LYS A 37 -3.11 -0.94 13.49
C LYS A 37 -1.85 -1.08 14.34
N ALA A 38 -0.66 -1.07 13.74
CA ALA A 38 0.60 -1.19 14.48
C ALA A 38 0.87 0.00 15.44
N VAL A 39 0.29 1.17 15.17
CA VAL A 39 0.42 2.36 16.05
C VAL A 39 -0.62 2.35 17.19
N PHE A 40 -1.85 1.94 16.91
CA PHE A 40 -2.98 2.05 17.85
C PHE A 40 -3.32 0.77 18.61
N VAL A 41 -2.98 -0.41 18.07
CA VAL A 41 -3.24 -1.70 18.71
C VAL A 41 -1.98 -2.12 19.48
N PRO A 42 -2.09 -2.39 20.80
CA PRO A 42 -0.95 -2.87 21.58
C PRO A 42 -0.52 -4.27 21.11
N ALA A 43 0.78 -4.54 21.11
CA ALA A 43 1.33 -5.85 20.80
C ALA A 43 0.90 -6.89 21.86
N ASP A 44 0.46 -8.06 21.42
CA ASP A 44 0.18 -9.19 22.31
C ASP A 44 1.50 -9.78 22.80
N CYS A 45 1.79 -9.57 24.08
CA CYS A 45 3.02 -10.05 24.73
C CYS A 45 2.81 -11.38 25.49
N THR A 46 1.74 -12.12 25.18
CA THR A 46 1.47 -13.42 25.80
C THR A 46 2.56 -14.42 25.46
N GLY A 47 3.28 -14.92 26.47
CA GLY A 47 4.34 -15.91 26.30
C GLY A 47 5.72 -15.35 25.95
N LEU A 48 5.87 -14.02 25.86
CA LEU A 48 7.17 -13.37 25.63
C LEU A 48 7.80 -12.90 26.95
N SER A 49 9.13 -12.86 26.99
CA SER A 49 9.85 -12.17 28.05
C SER A 49 9.67 -10.65 27.92
N ALA A 50 9.93 -9.89 28.98
CA ALA A 50 9.78 -8.43 28.96
C ALA A 50 10.64 -7.75 27.87
N GLN A 51 11.85 -8.28 27.61
CA GLN A 51 12.75 -7.75 26.59
C GLN A 51 12.26 -8.06 25.17
N GLU A 52 11.79 -9.28 24.91
CA GLU A 52 11.22 -9.66 23.61
C GLU A 52 9.96 -8.85 23.29
N CYS A 53 9.09 -8.66 24.28
CA CYS A 53 7.90 -7.82 24.15
C CYS A 53 8.26 -6.37 23.81
N GLN A 54 9.30 -5.80 24.44
CA GLN A 54 9.71 -4.43 24.15
C GLN A 54 10.30 -4.29 22.73
N LEU A 55 11.14 -5.25 22.32
CA LEU A 55 11.74 -5.28 21.00
C LEU A 55 10.68 -5.44 19.89
N ASN A 56 9.72 -6.34 20.08
CA ASN A 56 8.63 -6.54 19.13
C ASN A 56 7.77 -5.27 19.01
N ARG A 57 7.49 -4.59 20.13
CA ARG A 57 6.73 -3.34 20.15
C ARG A 57 7.44 -2.21 19.41
N GLU A 58 8.75 -2.06 19.57
CA GLU A 58 9.54 -1.06 18.83
C GLU A 58 9.56 -1.38 17.34
N THR A 59 9.78 -2.66 17.00
CA THR A 59 9.81 -3.13 15.62
C THR A 59 8.47 -2.90 14.91
N ASP A 60 7.35 -3.26 15.55
CA ASP A 60 6.00 -3.03 14.99
C ASP A 60 5.73 -1.55 14.77
N ARG A 61 6.22 -0.66 15.66
CA ARG A 61 6.04 0.78 15.51
C ARG A 61 6.78 1.34 14.30
N ASP A 62 8.03 0.94 14.13
CA ASP A 62 8.85 1.40 13.00
C ASP A 62 8.32 0.86 11.67
N LEU A 63 7.97 -0.43 11.64
CA LEU A 63 7.34 -1.05 10.48
C LEU A 63 6.00 -0.39 10.17
N GLY A 64 5.19 -0.12 11.20
CA GLY A 64 3.90 0.55 11.07
C GLY A 64 4.02 1.97 10.52
N ARG A 65 5.04 2.71 10.93
CA ARG A 65 5.32 4.05 10.40
C ARG A 65 5.72 4.00 8.93
N LEU A 66 6.57 3.06 8.54
CA LEU A 66 6.96 2.83 7.14
C LEU A 66 5.78 2.37 6.29
N GLN A 67 4.93 1.46 6.80
CA GLN A 67 3.72 1.01 6.11
C GLN A 67 2.72 2.15 5.92
N THR A 68 2.56 3.02 6.92
CA THR A 68 1.68 4.20 6.79
C THR A 68 2.19 5.17 5.73
N LEU A 69 3.50 5.48 5.74
CA LEU A 69 4.11 6.38 4.76
C LEU A 69 4.05 5.82 3.34
N SER A 70 4.44 4.56 3.16
CA SER A 70 4.41 3.88 1.86
C SER A 70 2.98 3.70 1.35
N GLY A 71 2.05 3.28 2.22
CA GLY A 71 0.64 3.14 1.88
C GLY A 71 0.02 4.48 1.45
N GLY A 72 0.29 5.55 2.21
CA GLY A 72 -0.13 6.91 1.87
C GLY A 72 0.42 7.38 0.52
N ALA A 73 1.69 7.12 0.24
CA ALA A 73 2.32 7.46 -1.03
C ALA A 73 1.70 6.68 -2.22
N LEU A 74 1.41 5.40 -2.05
CA LEU A 74 0.76 4.58 -3.09
C LEU A 74 -0.67 5.05 -3.38
N VAL A 75 -1.43 5.41 -2.36
CA VAL A 75 -2.76 6.02 -2.53
C VAL A 75 -2.62 7.38 -3.23
N ALA A 76 -1.71 8.25 -2.80
CA ALA A 76 -1.53 9.55 -3.46
C ALA A 76 -1.15 9.41 -4.94
N LEU A 77 -0.24 8.48 -5.26
CA LEU A 77 0.17 8.18 -6.62
C LEU A 77 -0.98 7.59 -7.44
N GLY A 78 -1.72 6.62 -6.89
CA GLY A 78 -2.89 6.03 -7.55
C GLY A 78 -3.96 7.08 -7.86
N ALA A 79 -4.19 8.05 -6.97
CA ALA A 79 -5.19 9.11 -7.16
C ALA A 79 -4.76 10.06 -8.26
N ALA A 80 -3.49 10.45 -8.26
CA ALA A 80 -2.92 11.28 -9.31
C ALA A 80 -2.99 10.58 -10.68
N LEU A 81 -2.64 9.30 -10.75
CA LEU A 81 -2.72 8.53 -11.99
C LEU A 81 -4.18 8.37 -12.46
N PHE A 82 -5.12 8.10 -11.55
CA PHE A 82 -6.54 8.02 -11.88
C PHE A 82 -7.09 9.33 -12.48
N ALA A 83 -6.69 10.47 -11.92
CA ALA A 83 -7.09 11.78 -12.43
C ALA A 83 -6.54 12.06 -13.85
N LEU A 84 -5.49 11.34 -14.27
CA LEU A 84 -4.85 11.46 -15.58
C LEU A 84 -5.33 10.42 -16.61
N THR A 85 -6.14 9.43 -16.21
CA THR A 85 -6.65 8.34 -17.08
C THR A 85 -8.05 8.60 -17.65
#